data_AF-A0A069DIL3-F1
#
_entry.id   AF-A0A069DIL3-F1
#
_cell.length_a   1.000
_cell.length_b   1.000
_cell.length_c   1.000
_cell.angle_alpha   90.00
_cell.angle_beta   90.00
_cell.angle_gamma   90.00
#
_symmetry.space_group_name_H-M   'P 1'
#
loop_
_entity.id
_entity.type
_entity.pdbx_description
1 polymer ?
#
loop_
_entity_poly.entity_id
_entity_poly.type
_entity_poly.pdbx_seq_one_letter_code
_entity_poly.pdbx_strand_id
1 'polypeptide(L)'
;MDLAGWDPEQEGRIKLDGEWEFYWGELLPPSFFRHGASDAVSRMIMKVPSDWTESRINGKPLPAYGYATYRMVLSNVPDDMVFAIKKRIFVFQVIFI
;
A
#
# COMPACT_ATOMS: atom_id res chain seq x y z
N MET A 1 -1.12 9.63 1.33
CA MET A 1 -0.79 10.60 0.27
C MET A 1 -1.96 11.57 0.17
N ASP A 2 -1.65 12.85 0.16
CA ASP A 2 -2.64 13.91 0.00
C ASP A 2 -2.77 14.29 -1.48
N LEU A 3 -4.00 14.32 -2.00
CA LEU A 3 -4.33 14.65 -3.39
C LEU A 3 -4.96 16.02 -3.57
N ALA A 4 -4.97 16.89 -2.55
CA ALA A 4 -5.62 18.20 -2.61
C ALA A 4 -5.13 19.13 -3.75
N GLY A 5 -3.91 18.91 -4.26
CA GLY A 5 -3.34 19.69 -5.36
C GLY A 5 -3.35 18.98 -6.72
N TRP A 6 -3.95 17.79 -6.81
CA TRP A 6 -4.00 17.03 -8.05
C TRP A 6 -5.27 17.35 -8.84
N ASP A 7 -5.10 17.76 -10.09
CA ASP A 7 -6.20 17.95 -11.05
C ASP A 7 -6.33 16.71 -11.96
N PRO A 8 -7.35 15.85 -11.75
CA PRO A 8 -7.53 14.64 -12.55
C PRO A 8 -7.84 14.91 -14.03
N GLU A 9 -8.46 16.04 -14.37
CA GLU A 9 -8.80 16.37 -15.77
C GLU A 9 -7.58 16.84 -16.54
N GLN A 10 -6.66 17.57 -15.90
CA GLN A 10 -5.45 18.07 -16.53
C GLN A 10 -4.27 17.11 -16.46
N GLU A 11 -4.09 16.43 -15.32
CA GLU A 11 -2.91 15.59 -15.07
C GLU A 11 -3.18 14.10 -15.36
N GLY A 12 -4.44 13.67 -15.32
CA GLY A 12 -4.91 12.35 -15.72
C GLY A 12 -4.56 11.21 -14.77
N ARG A 13 -3.27 10.99 -14.46
CA ARG A 13 -2.82 9.90 -13.58
C ARG A 13 -1.78 10.36 -12.55
N ILE A 14 -1.88 9.82 -11.35
CA ILE A 14 -0.87 9.94 -10.30
C ILE A 14 -0.08 8.64 -10.15
N LYS A 15 1.19 8.77 -9.77
CA LYS A 15 1.98 7.64 -9.32
C LYS A 15 1.75 7.46 -7.82
N LEU A 16 1.50 6.23 -7.41
CA LEU A 16 1.40 5.85 -6.00
C LEU A 16 2.77 5.42 -5.44
N ASP A 17 3.83 6.06 -5.93
CA ASP A 17 5.21 5.83 -5.47
C ASP A 17 5.43 6.57 -4.15
N GLY A 18 6.23 6.01 -3.25
CA GLY A 18 6.52 6.61 -1.95
C GLY A 18 6.37 5.62 -0.80
N GLU A 19 5.96 6.13 0.35
CA GLU A 19 5.89 5.34 1.58
C GLU A 19 4.54 4.62 1.71
N TRP A 20 4.61 3.31 1.92
CA TRP A 20 3.49 2.41 2.16
C TRP A 20 3.64 1.74 3.51
N GLU A 21 2.53 1.50 4.18
CA GLU A 21 2.48 0.58 5.31
C GLU A 21 2.63 -0.84 4.78
N PHE A 22 3.47 -1.62 5.46
CA PHE A 22 3.83 -2.98 5.08
C PHE A 22 3.71 -3.92 6.27
N TYR A 23 2.96 -5.00 6.06
CA TYR A 23 2.65 -6.02 7.07
C TYR A 23 3.15 -7.37 6.56
N TRP A 24 4.34 -7.77 7.02
CA TRP A 24 4.98 -9.01 6.59
C TRP A 24 4.32 -10.24 7.21
N GLY A 25 4.02 -11.26 6.39
CA GLY A 25 3.45 -12.53 6.85
C GLY A 25 1.97 -12.43 7.24
N GLU A 26 1.28 -11.37 6.79
CA GLU A 26 -0.08 -11.06 7.22
C GLU A 26 -0.97 -10.76 6.01
N LEU A 27 -2.13 -11.43 5.93
CA LEU A 27 -3.18 -11.18 4.93
C LEU A 27 -4.35 -10.44 5.60
N LEU A 28 -4.25 -9.12 5.66
CA LEU A 28 -5.21 -8.30 6.39
C LEU A 28 -6.37 -7.88 5.47
N PRO A 29 -7.63 -8.18 5.81
CA PRO A 29 -8.79 -7.70 5.07
C PRO A 29 -9.05 -6.22 5.36
N PRO A 30 -9.79 -5.46 4.50
CA PRO A 30 -10.10 -4.05 4.74
C PRO A 30 -10.80 -3.79 6.07
N SER A 31 -11.61 -4.75 6.51
CA SER A 31 -12.34 -4.67 7.77
C SER A 31 -11.41 -4.50 8.97
N PHE A 32 -10.17 -5.00 8.89
CA PHE A 32 -9.13 -4.84 9.90
C PHE A 32 -8.80 -3.35 10.14
N PHE A 33 -8.77 -2.54 9.08
CA PHE A 33 -8.37 -1.14 9.17
C PHE A 33 -9.50 -0.19 9.61
N ARG A 34 -10.74 -0.67 9.73
CA ARG A 34 -11.91 0.15 10.10
C ARG A 34 -11.99 0.49 11.59
N HIS A 35 -11.39 -0.32 12.47
CA HIS A 35 -11.61 -0.23 13.92
C HIS A 35 -10.36 0.13 14.72
N GLY A 36 -9.35 0.74 14.10
CA GLY A 36 -8.12 1.12 14.81
C GLY A 36 -7.25 -0.07 15.25
N ALA A 37 -7.47 -1.27 14.71
CA ALA A 37 -6.71 -2.49 15.04
C ALA A 37 -5.25 -2.47 14.54
N SER A 38 -4.76 -1.32 14.08
CA SER A 38 -3.44 -1.15 13.45
C SER A 38 -2.28 -1.58 14.36
N ASP A 39 -2.47 -1.50 15.68
CA ASP A 39 -1.42 -1.79 16.68
C ASP A 39 -1.28 -3.27 17.02
N ALA A 40 -2.22 -4.13 16.61
CA ALA A 40 -2.18 -5.56 16.90
C ALA A 40 -1.17 -6.34 16.06
N VAL A 41 -0.67 -5.74 14.97
CA VAL A 41 0.22 -6.38 14.00
C VAL A 41 1.43 -5.49 13.76
N SER A 42 2.62 -6.12 13.65
CA SER A 42 3.84 -5.38 13.37
C SER A 42 3.76 -4.68 12.00
N ARG A 43 3.74 -3.34 12.04
CA ARG A 43 3.74 -2.47 10.86
C ARG A 43 5.16 -1.98 10.56
N MET A 44 5.54 -1.98 9.29
CA MET A 44 6.73 -1.32 8.77
C MET A 44 6.37 -0.28 7.72
N ILE A 45 7.31 0.61 7.41
CA ILE A 45 7.22 1.50 6.26
C ILE A 45 8.10 0.93 5.13
N MET A 46 7.49 0.72 3.97
CA MET A 46 8.16 0.25 2.75
C MET A 46 8.13 1.35 1.70
N LYS A 47 9.24 1.59 1.03
CA LYS A 47 9.29 2.49 -0.13
C LYS A 47 8.86 1.74 -1.38
N VAL A 48 7.82 2.18 -2.06
CA VAL A 48 7.36 1.57 -3.30
C VAL A 48 7.71 2.49 -4.47
N PRO A 49 8.22 1.95 -5.59
CA PRO A 49 8.57 0.55 -5.80
C PRO A 49 9.90 0.17 -5.12
N SER A 50 9.94 -0.98 -4.46
CA SER A 50 11.17 -1.65 -4.04
C SER A 50 10.95 -3.15 -3.93
N ASP A 51 12.04 -3.91 -3.85
CA ASP A 51 12.00 -5.32 -3.45
C ASP A 51 11.94 -5.40 -1.91
N TRP A 52 11.02 -6.22 -1.38
CA TRP A 52 10.93 -6.37 0.08
C TRP A 52 12.11 -7.16 0.65
N THR A 53 12.81 -7.97 -0.15
CA THR A 53 13.94 -8.80 0.31
C THR A 53 15.13 -7.95 0.75
N GLU A 54 15.20 -6.71 0.30
CA GLU A 54 16.19 -5.71 0.74
C GLU A 54 15.87 -5.16 2.14
N SER A 55 14.62 -5.30 2.60
CA SER A 55 14.19 -4.85 3.93
C SER A 55 14.56 -5.86 5.01
N ARG A 56 14.77 -5.36 6.24
CA ARG A 56 15.16 -6.17 7.40
C ARG A 56 14.17 -6.05 8.54
N ILE A 57 13.81 -7.20 9.13
CA ILE A 57 13.06 -7.30 10.39
C ILE A 57 13.99 -7.90 11.44
N ASN A 58 14.15 -7.24 12.58
CA ASN A 58 15.03 -7.69 13.67
C ASN A 58 16.46 -8.00 13.19
N GLY A 59 17.00 -7.18 12.28
CA GLY A 59 18.33 -7.33 11.70
C GLY A 59 18.48 -8.43 10.64
N LYS A 60 17.43 -9.22 10.37
CA LYS A 60 17.44 -10.27 9.34
C LYS A 60 16.74 -9.80 8.07
N PRO A 61 17.28 -10.08 6.87
CA PRO A 61 16.59 -9.78 5.63
C PRO A 61 15.28 -10.59 5.54
N LEU A 62 14.27 -10.00 4.91
CA LEU A 62 13.05 -10.71 4.58
C LEU A 62 13.32 -11.79 3.53
N PRO A 63 12.69 -12.97 3.63
CA PRO A 63 12.88 -14.03 2.66
C PRO A 63 12.21 -13.69 1.32
N ALA A 64 12.74 -14.26 0.23
CA ALA A 64 12.17 -14.11 -1.11
C ALA A 64 10.77 -14.71 -1.24
N TYR A 65 10.46 -15.73 -0.44
CA TYR A 65 9.16 -16.40 -0.43
C TYR A 65 8.35 -15.98 0.78
N GLY A 66 7.10 -15.61 0.54
CA GLY A 66 6.17 -15.22 1.58
C GLY A 66 4.99 -14.45 1.00
N TYR A 67 4.29 -13.77 1.89
CA TYR A 67 3.17 -12.90 1.57
C TYR A 67 3.17 -11.71 2.51
N ALA A 68 2.54 -10.63 2.09
CA ALA A 68 2.43 -9.42 2.87
C ALA A 68 1.22 -8.61 2.42
N THR A 69 0.74 -7.75 3.30
CA THR A 69 -0.25 -6.72 2.98
C THR A 69 0.43 -5.37 2.84
N TYR A 70 0.15 -4.67 1.74
CA TYR A 70 0.56 -3.28 1.51
C TYR A 70 -0.66 -2.36 1.68
N ARG A 71 -0.47 -1.24 2.37
CA ARG A 71 -1.53 -0.24 2.56
C ARG A 71 -1.00 1.18 2.34
N MET A 72 -1.77 1.96 1.59
CA MET A 72 -1.62 3.40 1.46
C MET A 72 -2.99 4.03 1.65
N VAL A 73 -3.03 5.14 2.38
CA VAL A 73 -4.23 5.95 2.55
C VAL A 73 -4.13 7.16 1.62
N LEU A 74 -5.15 7.37 0.80
CA LEU A 74 -5.31 8.56 -0.03
C LEU A 74 -6.30 9.49 0.66
N SER A 75 -5.97 10.78 0.74
CA SER A 75 -6.86 11.83 1.25
C SER A 75 -7.17 12.83 0.15
N ASN A 76 -8.33 13.49 0.26
CA ASN A 76 -8.81 14.48 -0.71
C ASN A 76 -8.95 13.92 -2.13
N VAL A 77 -9.42 12.67 -2.24
CA VAL A 77 -9.83 12.06 -3.51
C VAL A 77 -11.21 12.64 -3.88
N PRO A 78 -11.41 13.16 -5.09
CA PRO A 78 -12.74 13.59 -5.56
C PRO A 78 -13.76 12.44 -5.46
N ASP A 79 -15.01 12.72 -5.08
CA ASP A 79 -16.04 11.70 -4.86
C ASP A 79 -17.04 11.55 -6.02
N ASP A 80 -16.94 12.42 -7.02
CA ASP A 80 -17.82 12.51 -8.19
C ASP A 80 -17.24 11.83 -9.45
N MET A 81 -16.11 11.12 -9.32
CA MET A 81 -15.40 10.49 -10.43
C MET A 81 -15.16 8.99 -10.20
N VAL A 82 -14.95 8.27 -11.30
CA VAL A 82 -14.54 6.86 -11.28
C VAL A 82 -13.03 6.76 -11.46
N PHE A 83 -12.36 6.13 -10.50
CA PHE A 83 -10.91 5.88 -10.54
C PHE A 83 -10.60 4.40 -10.81
N ALA A 84 -9.42 4.16 -11.35
CA ALA A 84 -8.87 2.81 -11.51
C ALA A 84 -7.45 2.76 -10.98
N ILE A 85 -7.11 1.66 -10.30
CA ILE A 85 -5.75 1.39 -9.87
C ILE A 85 -5.05 0.58 -10.96
N LYS A 86 -3.98 1.14 -11.51
CA LYS A 86 -3.12 0.45 -12.46
C LYS A 86 -1.86 -0.07 -11.77
N LYS A 87 -1.70 -1.40 -11.70
CA LYS A 87 -0.48 -2.05 -11.21
C LYS A 87 0.37 -2.56 -12.39
N ARG A 88 1.70 -2.35 -12.32
CA ARG A 88 2.64 -2.73 -13.40
C ARG A 88 3.36 -4.06 -13.17
N ILE A 89 3.47 -4.55 -11.92
CA ILE A 89 4.27 -5.74 -11.56
C ILE A 89 3.42 -6.78 -10.84
N PHE A 90 3.52 -8.05 -11.26
CA PHE A 90 2.81 -9.19 -10.69
C PHE A 90 3.69 -9.94 -9.66
N VAL A 91 3.29 -9.88 -8.41
CA VAL A 91 3.48 -10.95 -7.41
C VAL A 91 2.12 -11.04 -6.70
N PHE A 92 1.54 -12.23 -6.60
CA PHE A 92 0.13 -12.49 -6.22
C PHE A 92 -0.39 -11.56 -5.11
N GLN A 93 -1.53 -10.91 -5.34
CA GLN A 93 -2.16 -10.01 -4.37
C GLN A 93 -3.68 -10.17 -4.38
N VAL A 94 -4.28 -10.25 -3.20
CA VAL A 94 -5.72 -10.07 -3.01
C VAL A 94 -5.97 -8.58 -2.81
N ILE A 95 -6.67 -7.96 -3.76
CA ILE A 95 -7.11 -6.58 -3.64
C ILE A 95 -8.53 -6.62 -3.10
N PHE A 96 -8.75 -5.96 -1.98
CA PHE A 96 -10.08 -5.72 -1.50
C PHE A 96 -10.40 -4.24 -1.74
N ILE A 97 -11.48 -3.99 -2.49
CA ILE A 97 -11.99 -2.68 -2.86
C ILE A 97 -13.12 -2.32 -1.90
#